data_AF-A0A841T8J7-F1
#
_entry.id   AF-A0A841T8J7-F1
#
_cell.length_a   1.000
_cell.length_b   1.000
_cell.length_c   1.000
_cell.angle_alpha   90.00
_cell.angle_beta   90.00
_cell.angle_gamma   90.00
#
_symmetry.space_group_name_H-M   'P 1'
#
loop_
_entity.id
_entity.type
_entity.pdbx_description
1 polymer ?
#
loop_
_entity_poly.entity_id
_entity_poly.type
_entity_poly.pdbx_seq_one_letter_code
_entity_poly.pdbx_strand_id
1 'polypeptide(L)'
;MSLLTREYALQVVAQLLPHGAELAVLHAPVPYPAVMAADLDGDRNLEIVGVYRMPEGMRALVAKQSIHGWYVAARMRGPGYGIAQLAEAPIAGAYPPTLLIGWQIGERWAQLDLFQYGFGEYRHLTPYDIFYSRLAIEEIPSPGGRDGLCQLALWIHDREEAYQVELLRWQGDGLVRDPSAYPAYFARTVVPYYEQLTTEQPSSGLYRFYREEARAKAGLSPARSQETADLTVLKAERARDAALEAAISSAYGMSKDDQGSYAYNRIDLNGDGVPETIAFLSGSQFCGRGGCSAAIFQSENGRYRLLSKLNFVQSPIIVSYTSTNGYRDLILGVSDGGIREPVYKWLKFDGVHYPPNPSAEPEWPNGSRLEGTAILADDGSLSAGIPMTGVAVPE
;
A
#
# COMPACT_ATOMS: atom_id res chain seq x y z
N MET A 1 24.17 1.37 41.08
CA MET A 1 23.28 0.82 40.05
C MET A 1 24.14 0.03 39.07
N SER A 2 24.20 -1.29 39.22
CA SER A 2 24.79 -2.14 38.16
C SER A 2 23.90 -1.98 36.94
N LEU A 3 24.45 -1.56 35.80
CA LEU A 3 23.75 -1.70 34.54
C LEU A 3 23.39 -3.18 34.40
N LEU A 4 22.10 -3.49 34.20
CA LEU A 4 21.69 -4.86 33.92
C LEU A 4 22.37 -5.29 32.61
N THR A 5 23.31 -6.24 32.71
CA THR A 5 23.93 -6.79 31.51
C THR A 5 22.92 -7.65 30.79
N ARG A 6 23.08 -7.75 29.48
CA ARG A 6 22.25 -8.61 28.65
C ARG A 6 22.32 -10.09 29.07
N GLU A 7 23.48 -10.52 29.53
CA GLU A 7 23.70 -11.87 30.08
C GLU A 7 22.88 -12.09 31.35
N TYR A 8 22.82 -11.10 32.24
CA TYR A 8 22.00 -11.19 33.44
C TYR A 8 20.50 -11.19 33.10
N ALA A 9 20.06 -10.35 32.17
CA ALA A 9 18.68 -10.36 31.69
C ALA A 9 18.30 -11.73 31.08
N LEU A 10 19.20 -12.33 30.32
CA LEU A 10 19.04 -13.68 29.77
C LEU A 10 18.88 -14.74 30.89
N GLN A 11 19.71 -14.70 31.92
CA GLN A 11 19.62 -15.61 33.06
C GLN A 11 18.27 -15.48 33.79
N VAL A 12 17.82 -14.25 34.01
CA VAL A 12 16.51 -13.99 34.64
C VAL A 12 15.38 -14.55 33.78
N VAL A 13 15.35 -14.27 32.48
CA VAL A 13 14.32 -14.81 31.58
C VAL A 13 14.34 -16.33 31.60
N ALA A 14 15.51 -16.95 31.48
CA ALA A 14 15.64 -18.41 31.46
C ALA A 14 15.07 -19.07 32.72
N GLN A 15 15.17 -18.43 33.89
CA GLN A 15 14.59 -18.93 35.15
C GLN A 15 13.07 -18.77 35.22
N LEU A 16 12.51 -17.80 34.50
CA LEU A 16 11.07 -17.49 34.47
C LEU A 16 10.30 -18.15 33.32
N LEU A 17 11.03 -18.79 32.40
CA LEU A 17 10.44 -19.51 31.29
C LEU A 17 9.60 -20.69 31.79
N PRO A 18 8.39 -20.90 31.23
CA PRO A 18 7.63 -22.12 31.47
C PRO A 18 8.41 -23.37 31.06
N HIS A 19 8.10 -24.51 31.68
CA HIS A 19 8.66 -25.78 31.26
C HIS A 19 8.35 -26.07 29.78
N GLY A 20 9.37 -26.43 28.99
CA GLY A 20 9.24 -26.69 27.56
C GLY A 20 9.23 -25.45 26.68
N ALA A 21 9.42 -24.25 27.23
CA ALA A 21 9.60 -23.04 26.46
C ALA A 21 11.00 -22.97 25.84
N GLU A 22 11.08 -22.49 24.61
CA GLU A 22 12.33 -22.21 23.91
C GLU A 22 12.49 -20.71 23.70
N LEU A 23 13.60 -20.14 24.14
CA LEU A 23 13.84 -18.71 23.98
C LEU A 23 14.00 -18.35 22.49
N ALA A 24 13.30 -17.31 22.05
CA ALA A 24 13.35 -16.86 20.66
C ALA A 24 14.67 -16.14 20.37
N VAL A 25 15.03 -16.10 19.09
CA VAL A 25 16.29 -15.51 18.61
C VAL A 25 15.96 -14.49 17.52
N LEU A 26 16.56 -13.31 17.62
CA LEU A 26 16.59 -12.29 16.57
C LEU A 26 17.81 -12.56 15.68
N HIS A 27 17.65 -12.57 14.37
CA HIS A 27 18.64 -13.15 13.44
C HIS A 27 19.57 -12.15 12.71
N ALA A 28 19.58 -10.86 13.05
CA ALA A 28 20.41 -9.87 12.32
C ALA A 28 21.02 -8.79 13.22
N PRO A 29 22.25 -8.30 12.92
CA PRO A 29 23.22 -8.85 11.95
C PRO A 29 23.94 -10.12 12.46
N VAL A 30 23.86 -10.40 13.76
CA VAL A 30 24.37 -11.62 14.41
C VAL A 30 23.24 -12.19 15.26
N PRO A 31 22.95 -13.51 15.21
CA PRO A 31 21.86 -14.09 15.98
C PRO A 31 22.02 -13.85 17.48
N TYR A 32 20.94 -13.44 18.13
CA TYR A 32 20.98 -13.11 19.55
C TYR A 32 19.65 -13.38 20.27
N PRO A 33 19.66 -13.74 21.57
CA PRO A 33 18.44 -14.00 22.31
C PRO A 33 17.50 -12.79 22.37
N ALA A 34 16.21 -13.01 22.14
CA ALA A 34 15.17 -11.99 22.15
C ALA A 34 14.81 -11.55 23.58
N VAL A 35 15.76 -10.88 24.20
CA VAL A 35 15.70 -10.37 25.57
C VAL A 35 16.13 -8.91 25.58
N MET A 36 15.37 -8.08 26.28
CA MET A 36 15.60 -6.64 26.44
C MET A 36 15.35 -6.25 27.90
N ALA A 37 16.12 -5.28 28.41
CA ALA A 37 15.86 -4.65 29.70
C ALA A 37 15.58 -3.17 29.49
N ALA A 38 14.44 -2.67 29.98
CA ALA A 38 13.99 -1.30 29.81
C ALA A 38 13.03 -0.93 30.93
N ASP A 39 12.94 0.36 31.25
CA ASP A 39 11.93 0.88 32.17
C ASP A 39 10.63 1.11 31.40
N LEU A 40 9.76 0.10 31.42
CA LEU A 40 8.57 0.01 30.58
C LEU A 40 7.32 0.51 31.29
N ASP A 41 7.40 0.72 32.59
CA ASP A 41 6.26 1.06 33.43
C ASP A 41 6.41 2.44 34.10
N GLY A 42 7.61 3.02 34.01
CA GLY A 42 7.91 4.39 34.41
C GLY A 42 8.38 4.54 35.85
N ASP A 43 8.64 3.44 36.55
CA ASP A 43 9.02 3.44 37.97
C ASP A 43 10.54 3.61 38.21
N ARG A 44 11.35 3.73 37.15
CA ARG A 44 12.82 3.84 37.15
C ARG A 44 13.57 2.57 37.53
N ASN A 45 12.87 1.47 37.76
CA ASN A 45 13.45 0.13 37.75
C ASN A 45 13.29 -0.46 36.35
N LEU A 46 14.22 -1.32 35.97
CA LEU A 46 14.16 -1.94 34.65
C LEU A 46 13.30 -3.20 34.73
N GLU A 47 12.37 -3.32 33.81
CA GLU A 47 11.72 -4.57 33.43
C GLU A 47 12.62 -5.36 32.50
N ILE A 48 12.48 -6.69 32.53
CA ILE A 48 13.09 -7.55 31.52
C ILE A 48 11.98 -8.18 30.68
N VAL A 49 12.06 -7.98 29.36
CA VAL A 49 11.21 -8.66 28.38
C VAL A 49 11.94 -9.84 27.79
N GLY A 50 11.27 -10.99 27.70
CA GLY A 50 11.76 -12.18 27.02
C GLY A 50 10.71 -12.74 26.07
N VAL A 51 11.09 -12.97 24.82
CA VAL A 51 10.23 -13.62 23.82
C VAL A 51 10.63 -15.07 23.66
N TYR A 52 9.66 -15.97 23.66
CA TYR A 52 9.86 -17.41 23.65
C TYR A 52 8.76 -18.11 22.87
N ARG A 53 9.04 -19.33 22.45
CA ARG A 53 8.15 -20.23 21.74
C ARG A 53 7.65 -21.32 22.68
N MET A 54 6.36 -21.59 22.62
CA MET A 54 5.71 -22.76 23.19
C MET A 54 5.10 -23.60 22.05
N PRO A 55 4.71 -24.87 22.30
CA PRO A 55 4.01 -25.68 21.30
C PRO A 55 2.75 -25.01 20.72
N GLU A 56 2.05 -24.21 21.53
CA GLU A 56 0.87 -23.46 21.12
C GLU A 56 1.13 -22.11 20.43
N GLY A 57 2.39 -21.69 20.27
CA GLY A 57 2.77 -20.49 19.53
C GLY A 57 3.75 -19.55 20.25
N MET A 58 3.96 -18.38 19.65
CA MET A 58 4.87 -17.36 20.17
C MET A 58 4.28 -16.62 21.37
N ARG A 59 5.13 -16.31 22.34
CA ARG A 59 4.76 -15.60 23.56
C ARG A 59 5.86 -14.65 23.98
N ALA A 60 5.49 -13.63 24.75
CA ALA A 60 6.44 -12.81 25.49
C ALA A 60 6.08 -12.79 26.97
N LEU A 61 7.07 -12.54 27.82
CA LEU A 61 6.87 -12.22 29.23
C LEU A 61 7.54 -10.88 29.54
N VAL A 62 6.97 -10.16 30.49
CA VAL A 62 7.61 -9.01 31.13
C VAL A 62 7.85 -9.37 32.59
N ALA A 63 9.10 -9.27 33.03
CA ALA A 63 9.52 -9.57 34.39
C ALA A 63 9.84 -8.28 35.15
N LYS A 64 9.36 -8.19 36.40
CA LYS A 64 9.65 -7.11 37.34
C LYS A 64 10.47 -7.62 38.52
N GLN A 65 11.32 -6.77 39.07
CA GLN A 65 12.06 -7.07 40.28
C GLN A 65 11.23 -6.72 41.53
N SER A 66 11.18 -7.63 42.50
CA SER A 66 10.62 -7.40 43.83
C SER A 66 11.64 -7.70 44.92
N ILE A 67 11.28 -7.45 46.18
CA ILE A 67 12.07 -7.88 47.34
C ILE A 67 12.27 -9.41 47.42
N HIS A 68 11.39 -10.19 46.77
CA HIS A 68 11.44 -11.65 46.73
C HIS A 68 12.12 -12.18 45.46
N GLY A 69 12.72 -11.30 44.66
CA GLY A 69 13.32 -11.63 43.37
C GLY A 69 12.44 -11.26 42.18
N TRP A 70 12.83 -11.75 41.00
CA TRP A 70 12.14 -11.51 39.74
C TRP A 70 10.86 -12.33 39.64
N TYR A 71 9.79 -11.71 39.15
CA TYR A 71 8.51 -12.39 38.88
C TYR A 71 7.95 -11.93 37.53
N VAL A 72 7.09 -12.76 36.93
CA VAL A 72 6.41 -12.42 35.67
C VAL A 72 5.23 -11.50 35.97
N ALA A 73 5.32 -10.24 35.55
CA ALA A 73 4.26 -9.25 35.70
C ALA A 73 3.23 -9.30 34.56
N ALA A 74 3.65 -9.66 33.35
CA ALA A 74 2.74 -9.79 32.21
C ALA A 74 3.16 -10.92 31.26
N ARG A 75 2.18 -11.43 30.52
CA ARG A 75 2.39 -12.38 29.41
C ARG A 75 1.62 -11.92 28.19
N MET A 76 2.27 -11.93 27.05
CA MET A 76 1.68 -11.58 25.75
C MET A 76 1.72 -12.81 24.85
N ARG A 77 0.74 -12.90 23.94
CA ARG A 77 0.68 -13.92 22.89
C ARG A 77 0.89 -13.23 21.55
N GLY A 78 1.60 -13.90 20.65
CA GLY A 78 1.86 -13.42 19.31
C GLY A 78 1.62 -14.50 18.25
N PRO A 79 1.31 -14.11 17.02
CA PRO A 79 1.22 -15.02 15.89
C PRO A 79 2.61 -15.49 15.43
N GLY A 80 2.62 -16.35 14.42
CA GLY A 80 3.85 -16.74 13.73
C GLY A 80 4.71 -17.74 14.48
N TYR A 81 5.99 -17.79 14.13
CA TYR A 81 6.92 -18.83 14.56
C TYR A 81 8.27 -18.31 15.06
N GLY A 82 8.48 -16.99 15.00
CA GLY A 82 9.74 -16.35 15.39
C GLY A 82 9.54 -14.88 15.75
N ILE A 83 10.63 -14.14 15.78
CA ILE A 83 10.63 -12.71 16.12
C ILE A 83 11.48 -11.93 15.13
N ALA A 84 10.92 -10.85 14.62
CA ALA A 84 11.58 -9.90 13.71
C ALA A 84 12.04 -8.64 14.44
N GLN A 85 11.35 -8.23 15.50
CA GLN A 85 11.68 -7.02 16.26
C GLN A 85 11.34 -7.18 17.75
N LEU A 86 12.19 -6.65 18.62
CA LEU A 86 11.88 -6.35 20.02
C LEU A 86 12.51 -5.00 20.35
N ALA A 87 11.69 -4.01 20.69
CA ALA A 87 12.16 -2.66 20.98
C ALA A 87 11.22 -1.93 21.94
N GLU A 88 11.68 -0.80 22.47
CA GLU A 88 10.86 0.21 23.11
C GLU A 88 11.06 1.54 22.39
N ALA A 89 10.01 2.36 22.34
CA ALA A 89 10.10 3.72 21.80
C ALA A 89 8.94 4.60 22.28
N PRO A 90 9.11 5.94 22.29
CA PRO A 90 8.02 6.87 22.59
C PRO A 90 7.03 6.94 21.40
N ILE A 91 6.07 6.03 21.33
CA ILE A 91 5.06 5.99 20.24
C ILE A 91 3.74 6.56 20.70
N ALA A 92 3.06 5.86 21.63
CA ALA A 92 1.76 6.28 22.15
C ALA A 92 1.84 7.36 23.24
N GLY A 93 3.04 7.56 23.77
CA GLY A 93 3.37 8.58 24.75
C GLY A 93 4.89 8.69 24.89
N ALA A 94 5.37 9.82 25.43
CA ALA A 94 6.81 10.05 25.60
C ALA A 94 7.41 9.11 26.66
N TYR A 95 6.67 8.86 27.74
CA TYR A 95 7.09 7.98 28.83
C TYR A 95 5.89 7.62 29.74
N PRO A 96 5.76 6.38 30.25
CA PRO A 96 6.60 5.21 29.95
C PRO A 96 6.58 4.87 28.45
N PRO A 97 7.64 4.25 27.90
CA PRO A 97 7.73 4.00 26.46
C PRO A 97 6.73 2.92 26.04
N THR A 98 6.43 2.89 24.75
CA THR A 98 5.66 1.81 24.14
C THR A 98 6.59 0.63 23.86
N LEU A 99 6.22 -0.57 24.29
CA LEU A 99 6.87 -1.82 23.92
C LEU A 99 6.40 -2.27 22.54
N LEU A 100 7.33 -2.60 21.65
CA LEU A 100 7.08 -3.09 20.31
C LEU A 100 7.56 -4.53 20.18
N ILE A 101 6.70 -5.40 19.67
CA ILE A 101 7.05 -6.76 19.31
C ILE A 101 6.66 -7.02 17.85
N GLY A 102 7.66 -7.37 17.05
CA GLY A 102 7.51 -7.83 15.68
C GLY A 102 7.49 -9.35 15.63
N TRP A 103 6.32 -9.94 15.45
CA TRP A 103 6.15 -11.38 15.35
C TRP A 103 6.47 -11.84 13.94
N GLN A 104 7.45 -12.74 13.79
CA GLN A 104 7.79 -13.26 12.46
C GLN A 104 6.72 -14.26 12.01
N ILE A 105 6.01 -13.92 10.94
CA ILE A 105 4.92 -14.71 10.35
C ILE A 105 5.30 -15.33 9.00
N GLY A 106 6.44 -14.92 8.44
CA GLY A 106 7.01 -15.49 7.21
C GLY A 106 8.47 -15.11 7.04
N GLU A 107 9.08 -15.55 5.94
CA GLU A 107 10.50 -15.24 5.66
C GLU A 107 10.76 -13.74 5.53
N ARG A 108 9.79 -13.00 4.97
CA ARG A 108 9.88 -11.55 4.70
C ARG A 108 8.79 -10.73 5.39
N TRP A 109 8.01 -11.35 6.27
CA TRP A 109 6.81 -10.74 6.84
C TRP A 109 6.78 -10.88 8.34
N ALA A 110 6.49 -9.77 9.00
CA ALA A 110 6.25 -9.70 10.42
C ALA A 110 4.95 -8.94 10.70
N GLN A 111 4.26 -9.34 11.77
CA GLN A 111 3.14 -8.60 12.34
C GLN A 111 3.63 -7.77 13.53
N LEU A 112 3.25 -6.49 13.58
CA LEU A 112 3.61 -5.58 14.66
C LEU A 112 2.53 -5.55 15.72
N ASP A 113 2.92 -5.77 16.98
CA ASP A 113 2.12 -5.40 18.14
C ASP A 113 2.78 -4.31 18.96
N LEU A 114 1.95 -3.40 19.47
CA LEU A 114 2.32 -2.33 20.39
C LEU A 114 1.66 -2.54 21.75
N PHE A 115 2.44 -2.41 22.82
CA PHE A 115 1.94 -2.51 24.19
C PHE A 115 2.38 -1.30 25.00
N GLN A 116 1.48 -0.74 25.80
CA GLN A 116 1.77 0.38 26.66
C GLN A 116 1.32 0.07 28.08
N TYR A 117 2.21 0.28 29.04
CA TYR A 117 1.84 0.18 30.45
C TYR A 117 0.97 1.36 30.86
N GLY A 118 -0.13 1.07 31.55
CA GLY A 118 -1.03 2.06 32.11
C GLY A 118 -2.05 1.41 33.03
N PHE A 119 -2.45 2.12 34.09
CA PHE A 119 -3.43 1.62 35.06
C PHE A 119 -3.09 0.26 35.71
N GLY A 120 -1.79 -0.06 35.83
CA GLY A 120 -1.33 -1.29 36.48
C GLY A 120 -1.16 -2.50 35.56
N GLU A 121 -1.42 -2.36 34.26
CA GLU A 121 -1.31 -3.45 33.29
C GLU A 121 -0.74 -2.99 31.93
N TYR A 122 -0.34 -3.95 31.09
CA TYR A 122 0.06 -3.70 29.71
C TYR A 122 -1.16 -3.79 28.79
N ARG A 123 -1.57 -2.65 28.23
CA ARG A 123 -2.64 -2.59 27.23
C ARG A 123 -2.07 -2.79 25.83
N HIS A 124 -2.73 -3.66 25.06
CA HIS A 124 -2.45 -3.87 23.64
C HIS A 124 -3.06 -2.73 22.81
N LEU A 125 -2.27 -2.12 21.93
CA LEU A 125 -2.60 -0.88 21.21
C LEU A 125 -2.86 -1.07 19.71
N THR A 126 -2.66 -2.28 19.15
CA THR A 126 -2.88 -2.60 17.74
C THR A 126 -4.13 -3.48 17.57
N PRO A 127 -5.32 -2.90 17.36
CA PRO A 127 -6.58 -3.66 17.26
C PRO A 127 -6.77 -4.37 15.91
N TYR A 128 -5.90 -4.10 14.93
CA TYR A 128 -5.86 -4.74 13.63
C TYR A 128 -4.41 -5.12 13.30
N ASP A 129 -4.25 -6.15 12.47
CA ASP A 129 -2.93 -6.65 12.10
C ASP A 129 -2.19 -5.61 11.24
N ILE A 130 -0.95 -5.29 11.65
CA ILE A 130 -0.07 -4.39 10.93
C ILE A 130 1.12 -5.20 10.43
N PHE A 131 1.24 -5.34 9.12
CA PHE A 131 2.30 -6.13 8.49
C PHE A 131 3.43 -5.26 7.95
N TYR A 132 4.66 -5.77 8.05
CA TYR A 132 5.83 -5.13 7.48
C TYR A 132 6.90 -6.17 7.12
N SER A 133 7.83 -5.75 6.27
CA SER A 133 9.02 -6.52 5.90
C SER A 133 10.29 -5.93 6.51
N ARG A 134 10.36 -4.60 6.62
CA ARG A 134 11.35 -3.89 7.44
C ARG A 134 10.63 -2.78 8.21
N LEU A 135 11.13 -2.49 9.40
CA LEU A 135 10.57 -1.47 10.29
C LEU A 135 11.68 -0.51 10.71
N ALA A 136 11.45 0.78 10.55
CA ALA A 136 12.23 1.81 11.23
C ALA A 136 11.36 2.55 12.25
N ILE A 137 11.96 2.90 13.39
CA ILE A 137 11.30 3.60 14.49
C ILE A 137 12.13 4.85 14.73
N GLU A 138 11.62 6.00 14.34
CA GLU A 138 12.41 7.24 14.30
C GLU A 138 11.55 8.45 14.62
N GLU A 139 12.11 9.45 15.31
CA GLU A 139 11.51 10.78 15.39
C GLU A 139 11.79 11.51 14.07
N ILE A 140 10.76 11.61 13.23
CA ILE A 140 10.82 12.23 11.91
C ILE A 140 10.36 13.70 12.04
N PRO A 141 11.18 14.67 11.58
CA PRO A 141 10.76 16.07 11.59
C PRO A 141 9.47 16.28 10.79
N SER A 142 8.48 16.90 11.40
CA SER A 142 7.23 17.31 10.75
C SER A 142 7.09 18.85 10.79
N PRO A 143 6.26 19.45 9.92
CA PRO A 143 6.04 20.90 9.91
C PRO A 143 5.55 21.47 11.26
N GLY A 144 4.92 20.63 12.10
CA GLY A 144 4.49 20.99 13.45
C GLY A 144 5.60 21.00 14.51
N GLY A 145 6.84 20.71 14.12
CA GLY A 145 7.97 20.57 15.03
C GLY A 145 8.15 19.13 15.52
N ARG A 146 8.97 18.99 16.57
CA ARG A 146 9.26 17.73 17.25
C ARG A 146 8.39 17.61 18.48
N ASP A 147 7.47 16.65 18.46
CA ASP A 147 6.60 16.34 19.60
C ASP A 147 7.23 15.30 20.55
N GLY A 148 8.44 14.81 20.23
CA GLY A 148 9.15 13.80 20.99
C GLY A 148 8.60 12.37 20.79
N LEU A 149 7.65 12.19 19.87
CA LEU A 149 7.10 10.88 19.52
C LEU A 149 7.73 10.37 18.23
N CYS A 150 8.05 9.08 18.23
CA CYS A 150 8.56 8.39 17.06
C CYS A 150 7.42 7.98 16.12
N GLN A 151 7.71 8.05 14.82
CA GLN A 151 6.90 7.47 13.76
C GLN A 151 7.42 6.06 13.44
N LEU A 152 6.55 5.25 12.87
CA LEU A 152 6.85 3.92 12.35
C LEU A 152 6.94 4.01 10.83
N ALA A 153 8.11 3.71 10.26
CA ALA A 153 8.26 3.54 8.82
C ALA A 153 8.17 2.05 8.48
N LEU A 154 7.04 1.66 7.90
CA LEU A 154 6.78 0.30 7.45
C LEU A 154 7.26 0.17 6.00
N TRP A 155 8.26 -0.69 5.79
CA TRP A 155 8.70 -1.09 4.46
C TRP A 155 8.03 -2.43 4.13
N ILE A 156 7.09 -2.39 3.20
CA ILE A 156 6.23 -3.50 2.80
C ILE A 156 6.78 -4.04 1.49
N HIS A 157 7.27 -5.28 1.50
CA HIS A 157 7.84 -5.88 0.30
C HIS A 157 6.81 -6.01 -0.82
N ASP A 158 7.16 -5.54 -2.01
CA ASP A 158 6.40 -5.77 -3.26
C ASP A 158 7.05 -6.91 -4.04
N ARG A 159 8.14 -6.62 -4.76
CA ARG A 159 8.87 -7.56 -5.62
C ARG A 159 10.36 -7.29 -5.56
N GLU A 160 11.17 -8.35 -5.60
CA GLU A 160 12.64 -8.26 -5.55
C GLU A 160 13.13 -7.45 -4.32
N GLU A 161 13.88 -6.37 -4.54
CA GLU A 161 14.28 -5.41 -3.51
C GLU A 161 13.41 -4.14 -3.55
N ALA A 162 12.22 -4.19 -4.13
CA ALA A 162 11.27 -3.09 -4.10
C ALA A 162 10.30 -3.22 -2.91
N TYR A 163 10.12 -2.09 -2.23
CA TYR A 163 9.28 -1.92 -1.05
C TYR A 163 8.38 -0.68 -1.18
N GLN A 164 7.11 -0.84 -0.84
CA GLN A 164 6.22 0.27 -0.55
C GLN A 164 6.51 0.77 0.87
N VAL A 165 6.59 2.08 1.06
CA VAL A 165 6.91 2.68 2.36
C VAL A 165 5.73 3.51 2.85
N GLU A 166 5.24 3.16 4.04
CA GLU A 166 4.17 3.85 4.76
C GLU A 166 4.69 4.38 6.09
N LEU A 167 4.44 5.66 6.38
CA LEU A 167 4.76 6.27 7.69
C LEU A 167 3.51 6.37 8.54
N LEU A 168 3.57 5.84 9.76
CA LEU A 168 2.50 5.91 10.75
C LEU A 168 2.94 6.72 11.96
N ARG A 169 2.01 7.53 12.50
CA ARG A 169 2.15 8.22 13.78
C ARG A 169 1.06 7.78 14.74
N TRP A 170 1.32 7.87 16.03
CA TRP A 170 0.24 7.79 17.01
C TRP A 170 -0.54 9.11 17.04
N GLN A 171 -1.87 9.03 16.99
CA GLN A 171 -2.75 10.18 17.13
C GLN A 171 -4.06 9.75 17.78
N GLY A 172 -4.44 10.43 18.87
CA GLY A 172 -5.61 10.03 19.66
C GLY A 172 -5.37 8.68 20.34
N ASP A 173 -6.11 7.67 19.92
CA ASP A 173 -6.11 6.31 20.47
C ASP A 173 -5.59 5.25 19.49
N GLY A 174 -4.99 5.64 18.36
CA GLY A 174 -4.49 4.69 17.38
C GLY A 174 -3.37 5.20 16.46
N LEU A 175 -2.88 4.28 15.62
CA LEU A 175 -1.92 4.58 14.57
C LEU A 175 -2.64 5.09 13.31
N VAL A 176 -2.21 6.24 12.82
CA VAL A 176 -2.71 6.86 11.59
C VAL A 176 -1.56 7.16 10.63
N ARG A 177 -1.84 7.23 9.33
CA ARG A 177 -0.83 7.64 8.33
C ARG A 177 -0.34 9.07 8.60
N ASP A 178 0.95 9.31 8.42
CA ASP A 178 1.58 10.63 8.56
C ASP A 178 2.22 11.13 7.24
N PRO A 179 1.42 11.62 6.28
CA PRO A 179 1.95 12.21 5.05
C PRO A 179 2.89 13.40 5.27
N SER A 180 2.77 14.09 6.42
CA SER A 180 3.58 15.27 6.71
C SER A 180 5.05 14.94 6.99
N ALA A 181 5.33 13.70 7.43
CA ALA A 181 6.67 13.18 7.66
C ALA A 181 7.36 12.68 6.37
N TYR A 182 6.62 12.52 5.27
CA TYR A 182 7.13 11.91 4.03
C TYR A 182 8.30 12.71 3.43
N PRO A 183 8.23 14.04 3.25
CA PRO A 183 9.31 14.78 2.59
C PRO A 183 10.67 14.55 3.25
N ALA A 184 10.72 14.61 4.58
CA ALA A 184 11.94 14.44 5.35
C ALA A 184 12.47 13.00 5.31
N TYR A 185 11.61 12.00 5.51
CA TYR A 185 12.03 10.60 5.55
C TYR A 185 12.41 10.06 4.17
N PHE A 186 11.61 10.38 3.15
CA PHE A 186 11.88 9.90 1.79
C PHE A 186 13.16 10.51 1.22
N ALA A 187 13.40 11.82 1.40
CA ALA A 187 14.63 12.46 0.96
C ALA A 187 15.88 11.84 1.60
N ARG A 188 15.82 11.51 2.89
CA ARG A 188 16.97 11.02 3.66
C ARG A 188 17.21 9.52 3.52
N THR A 189 16.15 8.72 3.41
CA THR A 189 16.24 7.26 3.57
C THR A 189 15.82 6.53 2.30
N VAL A 190 14.64 6.83 1.76
CA VAL A 190 14.04 6.04 0.67
C VAL A 190 14.65 6.37 -0.69
N VAL A 191 14.93 7.66 -0.96
CA VAL A 191 15.54 8.08 -2.23
C VAL A 191 16.96 7.50 -2.38
N PRO A 192 17.89 7.63 -1.41
CA PRO A 192 19.22 7.03 -1.54
C PRO A 192 19.20 5.51 -1.73
N TYR A 193 18.26 4.83 -1.09
CA TYR A 193 18.07 3.38 -1.27
C TYR A 193 17.78 3.01 -2.73
N TYR A 194 16.82 3.69 -3.36
CA TYR A 194 16.50 3.42 -4.76
C TYR A 194 17.52 4.01 -5.75
N GLU A 195 18.23 5.09 -5.40
CA GLU A 195 19.37 5.57 -6.17
C GLU A 195 20.48 4.51 -6.25
N GLN A 196 20.79 3.88 -5.11
CA GLN A 196 21.73 2.75 -5.08
C GLN A 196 21.24 1.58 -5.95
N LEU A 197 19.99 1.14 -5.79
CA LEU A 197 19.43 0.03 -6.59
C LEU A 197 19.41 0.34 -8.09
N THR A 198 19.09 1.57 -8.49
CA THR A 198 19.14 1.97 -9.92
C THR A 198 20.57 2.09 -10.46
N THR A 199 21.57 2.26 -9.59
CA THR A 199 22.99 2.23 -9.97
C THR A 199 23.46 0.80 -10.17
N GLU A 200 23.05 -0.12 -9.29
CA GLU A 200 23.36 -1.54 -9.37
C GLU A 200 22.62 -2.23 -10.52
N GLN A 201 21.38 -1.82 -10.82
CA GLN A 201 20.54 -2.39 -11.87
C GLN A 201 19.90 -1.30 -12.76
N PRO A 202 20.67 -0.66 -13.66
CA PRO A 202 20.21 0.49 -14.46
C PRO A 202 19.05 0.19 -15.42
N SER A 203 18.92 -1.06 -15.87
CA SER A 203 17.85 -1.48 -16.78
C SER A 203 16.51 -1.74 -16.08
N SER A 204 16.48 -1.80 -14.74
CA SER A 204 15.25 -2.10 -13.99
C SER A 204 14.24 -0.95 -14.12
N GLY A 205 13.14 -1.19 -14.83
CA GLY A 205 11.99 -0.28 -14.85
C GLY A 205 11.34 -0.16 -13.47
N LEU A 206 11.35 -1.25 -12.69
CA LEU A 206 10.79 -1.32 -11.33
C LEU A 206 11.50 -0.36 -10.38
N TYR A 207 12.83 -0.39 -10.29
CA TYR A 207 13.56 0.48 -9.37
C TYR A 207 13.55 1.95 -9.81
N ARG A 208 13.54 2.21 -11.12
CA ARG A 208 13.34 3.57 -11.63
C ARG A 208 11.97 4.11 -11.23
N PHE A 209 10.92 3.31 -11.34
CA PHE A 209 9.59 3.67 -10.88
C PHE A 209 9.56 4.05 -9.39
N TYR A 210 10.05 3.15 -8.52
CA TYR A 210 10.07 3.39 -7.08
C TYR A 210 10.99 4.55 -6.67
N ARG A 211 12.09 4.79 -7.40
CA ARG A 211 12.93 5.97 -7.21
C ARG A 211 12.17 7.25 -7.49
N GLU A 212 11.46 7.35 -8.61
CA GLU A 212 10.69 8.56 -8.93
C GLU A 212 9.50 8.75 -7.97
N GLU A 213 8.82 7.68 -7.56
CA GLU A 213 7.81 7.75 -6.49
C GLU A 213 8.42 8.27 -5.19
N ALA A 214 9.61 7.79 -4.81
CA ALA A 214 10.28 8.24 -3.61
C ALA A 214 10.70 9.72 -3.70
N ARG A 215 11.21 10.17 -4.85
CA ARG A 215 11.58 11.57 -5.09
C ARG A 215 10.36 12.49 -5.10
N ALA A 216 9.23 12.02 -5.62
CA ALA A 216 7.92 12.67 -5.53
C ALA A 216 7.49 12.87 -4.07
N LYS A 217 7.47 11.80 -3.27
CA LYS A 217 7.14 11.85 -1.83
C LYS A 217 8.15 12.67 -1.02
N ALA A 218 9.40 12.79 -1.48
CA ALA A 218 10.44 13.64 -0.91
C ALA A 218 10.27 15.14 -1.26
N GLY A 219 9.38 15.51 -2.19
CA GLY A 219 9.30 16.86 -2.73
C GLY A 219 10.50 17.26 -3.60
N LEU A 220 11.30 16.28 -4.06
CA LEU A 220 12.50 16.47 -4.88
C LEU A 220 12.21 16.36 -6.39
N SER A 221 10.94 16.27 -6.77
CA SER A 221 10.55 16.33 -8.17
C SER A 221 10.85 17.73 -8.73
N PRO A 222 11.49 17.85 -9.90
CA PRO A 222 11.71 19.15 -10.51
C PRO A 222 10.37 19.86 -10.71
N ALA A 223 10.35 21.17 -10.44
CA ALA A 223 9.24 22.03 -10.81
C ALA A 223 8.93 21.80 -12.29
N ARG A 224 7.68 21.39 -12.55
CA ARG A 224 7.07 21.09 -13.85
C ARG A 224 7.80 21.76 -15.02
N SER A 225 8.67 21.01 -15.67
CA SER A 225 9.07 21.26 -17.06
C SER A 225 8.44 20.15 -17.87
N GLN A 226 7.53 20.54 -18.76
CA GLN A 226 6.96 19.67 -19.78
C GLN A 226 8.10 19.00 -20.54
N GLU A 227 8.30 17.68 -20.39
CA GLU A 227 8.94 16.90 -21.45
C GLU A 227 8.65 15.39 -21.34
N THR A 228 7.73 14.96 -22.21
CA THR A 228 7.50 13.61 -22.74
C THR A 228 7.08 12.52 -21.75
N ALA A 229 5.78 12.28 -21.67
CA ALA A 229 5.24 10.98 -21.28
C ALA A 229 5.73 9.92 -22.29
N ASP A 230 6.22 8.76 -21.83
CA ASP A 230 6.58 7.64 -22.72
C ASP A 230 5.32 6.83 -23.03
N LEU A 231 4.34 7.51 -23.60
CA LEU A 231 3.07 6.90 -23.91
C LEU A 231 3.13 6.36 -25.32
N THR A 232 3.00 5.05 -25.44
CA THR A 232 2.59 4.46 -26.71
C THR A 232 1.13 4.86 -26.92
N VAL A 233 0.85 5.65 -27.95
CA VAL A 233 -0.51 6.11 -28.24
C VAL A 233 -1.21 5.06 -29.12
N LEU A 234 -2.30 4.50 -28.62
CA LEU A 234 -3.18 3.60 -29.37
C LEU A 234 -4.48 4.32 -29.69
N LYS A 235 -4.72 4.56 -30.97
CA LYS A 235 -5.95 5.20 -31.46
C LYS A 235 -7.15 4.28 -31.28
N ALA A 236 -8.34 4.86 -31.07
CA ALA A 236 -9.54 4.05 -30.92
C ALA A 236 -9.90 3.33 -32.23
N GLU A 237 -10.41 2.12 -32.12
CA GLU A 237 -11.01 1.41 -33.24
C GLU A 237 -12.32 2.08 -33.66
N ARG A 238 -12.55 2.18 -34.97
CA ARG A 238 -13.71 2.87 -35.57
C ARG A 238 -14.64 1.92 -36.33
N ALA A 239 -14.35 0.62 -36.34
CA ALA A 239 -15.19 -0.39 -36.96
C ALA A 239 -16.35 -0.76 -36.03
N ARG A 240 -17.56 -0.83 -36.59
CA ARG A 240 -18.75 -1.29 -35.87
C ARG A 240 -18.59 -2.73 -35.43
N ASP A 241 -19.08 -3.03 -34.24
CA ASP A 241 -19.05 -4.36 -33.64
C ASP A 241 -20.40 -4.62 -32.97
N ALA A 242 -21.26 -5.37 -33.66
CA ALA A 242 -22.62 -5.62 -33.20
C ALA A 242 -22.69 -6.42 -31.88
N ALA A 243 -21.71 -7.29 -31.62
CA ALA A 243 -21.64 -8.06 -30.38
C ALA A 243 -21.24 -7.16 -29.21
N LEU A 244 -20.31 -6.23 -29.44
CA LEU A 244 -19.93 -5.22 -28.45
C LEU A 244 -21.08 -4.24 -28.19
N GLU A 245 -21.79 -3.79 -29.22
CA GLU A 245 -22.99 -2.96 -29.09
C GLU A 245 -24.05 -3.65 -28.21
N ALA A 246 -24.33 -4.93 -28.45
CA ALA A 246 -25.26 -5.71 -27.63
C ALA A 246 -24.80 -5.81 -26.16
N ALA A 247 -23.50 -6.02 -25.93
CA ALA A 247 -22.94 -6.11 -24.58
C ALA A 247 -22.98 -4.76 -23.85
N ILE A 248 -22.71 -3.66 -24.54
CA ILE A 248 -22.87 -2.29 -24.01
C ILE A 248 -24.34 -2.05 -23.65
N SER A 249 -25.27 -2.34 -24.56
CA SER A 249 -26.70 -2.17 -24.31
C SER A 249 -27.18 -2.98 -23.11
N SER A 250 -26.76 -4.25 -23.00
CA SER A 250 -27.07 -5.09 -21.84
C SER A 250 -26.43 -4.55 -20.55
N ALA A 251 -25.18 -4.09 -20.60
CA ALA A 251 -24.49 -3.54 -19.45
C ALA A 251 -25.21 -2.29 -18.93
N TYR A 252 -25.60 -1.35 -19.79
CA TYR A 252 -26.21 -0.08 -19.35
C TYR A 252 -27.74 -0.10 -19.31
N GLY A 253 -28.37 -1.23 -19.63
CA GLY A 253 -29.83 -1.34 -19.67
C GLY A 253 -30.48 -0.46 -20.74
N MET A 254 -29.82 -0.33 -21.89
CA MET A 254 -30.25 0.58 -22.94
C MET A 254 -31.51 0.10 -23.67
N SER A 255 -32.38 1.04 -24.00
CA SER A 255 -33.52 0.87 -24.89
C SER A 255 -33.18 1.18 -26.36
N LYS A 256 -34.10 0.88 -27.28
CA LYS A 256 -33.94 1.25 -28.71
C LYS A 256 -33.99 2.75 -28.97
N ASP A 257 -34.60 3.51 -28.05
CA ASP A 257 -34.76 4.96 -28.16
C ASP A 257 -33.56 5.72 -27.57
N ASP A 258 -32.68 5.01 -26.86
CA ASP A 258 -31.51 5.58 -26.20
C ASP A 258 -30.45 5.96 -27.23
N GLN A 259 -29.98 7.20 -27.15
CA GLN A 259 -29.00 7.75 -28.10
C GLN A 259 -27.62 7.82 -27.47
N GLY A 260 -26.61 7.37 -28.20
CA GLY A 260 -25.22 7.53 -27.80
C GLY A 260 -24.26 6.99 -28.85
N SER A 261 -22.99 7.22 -28.60
CA SER A 261 -21.89 6.72 -29.42
C SER A 261 -20.86 6.03 -28.54
N TYR A 262 -20.03 5.20 -29.14
CA TYR A 262 -18.95 4.54 -28.44
C TYR A 262 -17.64 4.58 -29.25
N ALA A 263 -16.53 4.52 -28.54
CA ALA A 263 -15.20 4.32 -29.09
C ALA A 263 -14.49 3.30 -28.21
N TYR A 264 -13.65 2.44 -28.78
CA TYR A 264 -13.06 1.37 -28.01
C TYR A 264 -11.64 1.03 -28.44
N ASN A 265 -10.91 0.41 -27.53
CA ASN A 265 -9.62 -0.19 -27.80
C ASN A 265 -9.61 -1.63 -27.27
N ARG A 266 -8.87 -2.49 -27.96
CA ARG A 266 -8.55 -3.84 -27.49
C ARG A 266 -7.12 -3.89 -27.00
N ILE A 267 -6.93 -4.32 -25.77
CA ILE A 267 -5.61 -4.43 -25.14
C ILE A 267 -5.63 -5.56 -24.11
N ASP A 268 -4.58 -6.37 -24.10
CA ASP A 268 -4.42 -7.46 -23.15
C ASP A 268 -4.06 -6.90 -21.76
N LEU A 269 -5.01 -6.96 -20.84
CA LEU A 269 -4.86 -6.49 -19.47
C LEU A 269 -4.39 -7.60 -18.54
N ASN A 270 -4.74 -8.86 -18.79
CA ASN A 270 -4.41 -9.96 -17.87
C ASN A 270 -3.22 -10.83 -18.30
N GLY A 271 -2.67 -10.60 -19.49
CA GLY A 271 -1.53 -11.32 -20.03
C GLY A 271 -1.86 -12.71 -20.58
N ASP A 272 -3.14 -13.04 -20.82
CA ASP A 272 -3.54 -14.34 -21.34
C ASP A 272 -3.46 -14.44 -22.88
N GLY A 273 -3.09 -13.35 -23.55
CA GLY A 273 -2.98 -13.26 -25.01
C GLY A 273 -4.30 -12.99 -25.74
N VAL A 274 -5.43 -12.87 -25.02
CA VAL A 274 -6.75 -12.50 -25.54
C VAL A 274 -7.11 -11.09 -25.02
N PRO A 275 -7.07 -10.06 -25.88
CA PRO A 275 -7.32 -8.69 -25.44
C PRO A 275 -8.70 -8.46 -24.80
N GLU A 276 -8.72 -7.80 -23.65
CA GLU A 276 -9.92 -7.13 -23.15
C GLU A 276 -10.30 -5.94 -24.03
N THR A 277 -11.59 -5.62 -24.07
CA THR A 277 -12.15 -4.48 -24.79
C THR A 277 -12.57 -3.39 -23.82
N ILE A 278 -11.98 -2.20 -23.96
CA ILE A 278 -12.34 -1.01 -23.17
C ILE A 278 -13.16 -0.10 -24.08
N ALA A 279 -14.46 0.04 -23.78
CA ALA A 279 -15.41 0.86 -24.51
C ALA A 279 -15.75 2.14 -23.74
N PHE A 280 -15.42 3.29 -24.31
CA PHE A 280 -15.80 4.61 -23.83
C PHE A 280 -17.11 5.03 -24.49
N LEU A 281 -18.07 5.46 -23.68
CA LEU A 281 -19.40 5.84 -24.13
C LEU A 281 -19.57 7.36 -24.10
N SER A 282 -20.06 7.92 -25.20
CA SER A 282 -20.34 9.34 -25.34
C SER A 282 -21.80 9.60 -25.67
N GLY A 283 -22.34 10.74 -25.22
CA GLY A 283 -23.75 11.09 -25.35
C GLY A 283 -24.30 11.68 -24.06
N SER A 284 -25.43 12.38 -24.14
CA SER A 284 -26.04 13.09 -23.00
C SER A 284 -26.38 12.17 -21.82
N GLN A 285 -26.70 10.89 -22.11
CA GLN A 285 -27.01 9.89 -21.09
C GLN A 285 -25.76 9.23 -20.45
N PHE A 286 -24.60 9.31 -21.10
CA PHE A 286 -23.37 8.66 -20.63
C PHE A 286 -22.34 9.63 -20.05
N CYS A 287 -22.48 10.93 -20.35
CA CYS A 287 -21.53 11.97 -19.97
C CYS A 287 -22.13 12.98 -19.00
N GLY A 288 -21.37 13.32 -17.96
CA GLY A 288 -21.65 14.42 -17.05
C GLY A 288 -20.44 15.35 -16.90
N ARG A 289 -20.50 16.28 -15.94
CA ARG A 289 -19.41 17.26 -15.71
C ARG A 289 -18.06 16.62 -15.32
N GLY A 290 -18.08 15.46 -14.66
CA GLY A 290 -16.88 14.76 -14.21
C GLY A 290 -16.23 13.86 -15.26
N GLY A 291 -16.87 13.65 -16.42
CA GLY A 291 -16.44 12.70 -17.45
C GLY A 291 -17.60 11.83 -17.93
N CYS A 292 -17.26 10.81 -18.71
CA CYS A 292 -18.23 9.89 -19.29
C CYS A 292 -18.16 8.49 -18.68
N SER A 293 -19.03 7.60 -19.14
CA SER A 293 -19.05 6.20 -18.74
C SER A 293 -18.10 5.38 -19.60
N ALA A 294 -17.47 4.36 -19.03
CA ALA A 294 -16.76 3.34 -19.79
C ALA A 294 -17.05 1.94 -19.25
N ALA A 295 -16.96 0.93 -20.11
CA ALA A 295 -17.07 -0.46 -19.72
C ALA A 295 -15.86 -1.25 -20.23
N ILE A 296 -15.42 -2.20 -19.43
CA ILE A 296 -14.35 -3.12 -19.74
C ILE A 296 -14.97 -4.51 -19.88
N PHE A 297 -14.68 -5.18 -20.99
CA PHE A 297 -15.19 -6.50 -21.31
C PHE A 297 -14.06 -7.49 -21.52
N GLN A 298 -14.19 -8.69 -20.96
CA GLN A 298 -13.42 -9.85 -21.39
C GLN A 298 -14.01 -10.43 -22.66
N SER A 299 -13.13 -10.85 -23.58
CA SER A 299 -13.51 -11.48 -24.84
C SER A 299 -13.44 -13.00 -24.69
N GLU A 300 -14.57 -13.70 -24.72
CA GLU A 300 -14.63 -15.16 -24.63
C GLU A 300 -15.40 -15.73 -25.84
N ASN A 301 -14.73 -16.47 -26.72
CA ASN A 301 -15.35 -17.13 -27.88
C ASN A 301 -16.19 -16.19 -28.77
N GLY A 302 -15.72 -14.95 -28.99
CA GLY A 302 -16.44 -13.94 -29.76
C GLY A 302 -17.64 -13.30 -29.04
N ARG A 303 -17.77 -13.52 -27.73
CA ARG A 303 -18.74 -12.84 -26.85
C ARG A 303 -18.02 -11.93 -25.87
N TYR A 304 -18.72 -10.91 -25.41
CA TYR A 304 -18.22 -9.95 -24.44
C TYR A 304 -18.85 -10.19 -23.07
N ARG A 305 -18.02 -10.53 -22.08
CA ARG A 305 -18.44 -10.63 -20.67
C ARG A 305 -18.01 -9.36 -19.96
N LEU A 306 -18.95 -8.69 -19.30
CA LEU A 306 -18.66 -7.47 -18.56
C LEU A 306 -17.68 -7.78 -17.41
N LEU A 307 -16.54 -7.10 -17.42
CA LEU A 307 -15.53 -7.15 -16.35
C LEU A 307 -15.70 -6.00 -15.37
N SER A 308 -15.90 -4.77 -15.87
CA SER A 308 -16.01 -3.57 -15.02
C SER A 308 -16.80 -2.47 -15.68
N LYS A 309 -17.49 -1.65 -14.87
CA LYS A 309 -18.09 -0.39 -15.28
C LYS A 309 -17.41 0.74 -14.54
N LEU A 310 -17.02 1.77 -15.28
CA LEU A 310 -16.37 2.96 -14.76
C LEU A 310 -17.24 4.18 -15.03
N ASN A 311 -17.30 5.07 -14.05
CA ASN A 311 -17.99 6.36 -14.12
C ASN A 311 -16.96 7.49 -14.08
N PHE A 312 -17.32 8.65 -14.63
CA PHE A 312 -16.47 9.86 -14.61
C PHE A 312 -15.10 9.67 -15.28
N VAL A 313 -15.08 8.88 -16.35
CA VAL A 313 -13.89 8.58 -17.14
C VAL A 313 -13.58 9.76 -18.06
N GLN A 314 -12.33 10.19 -18.06
CA GLN A 314 -11.78 11.16 -19.01
C GLN A 314 -10.74 10.45 -19.87
N SER A 315 -10.68 10.79 -21.17
CA SER A 315 -9.64 10.25 -22.05
C SER A 315 -8.38 11.13 -22.00
N PRO A 316 -7.19 10.55 -22.26
CA PRO A 316 -6.94 9.13 -22.50
C PRO A 316 -7.00 8.30 -21.22
N ILE A 317 -7.26 6.99 -21.37
CA ILE A 317 -6.99 6.01 -20.30
C ILE A 317 -5.57 5.51 -20.52
N ILE A 318 -4.75 5.47 -19.47
CA ILE A 318 -3.38 4.97 -19.58
C ILE A 318 -3.34 3.57 -18.97
N VAL A 319 -2.99 2.59 -19.80
CA VAL A 319 -2.76 1.21 -19.38
C VAL A 319 -1.29 1.10 -18.95
N SER A 320 -1.07 0.93 -17.65
CA SER A 320 0.28 0.84 -17.07
C SER A 320 0.99 -0.44 -17.49
N TYR A 321 2.32 -0.43 -17.38
CA TYR A 321 3.14 -1.64 -17.45
C TYR A 321 3.15 -2.45 -16.14
N THR A 322 2.54 -1.90 -15.07
CA THR A 322 2.35 -2.60 -13.79
C THR A 322 1.03 -3.36 -13.75
N SER A 323 0.92 -4.33 -12.85
CA SER A 323 -0.29 -5.16 -12.70
C SER A 323 -0.55 -5.48 -11.24
N THR A 324 -1.83 -5.48 -10.87
CA THR A 324 -2.33 -5.87 -9.55
C THR A 324 -3.37 -6.97 -9.73
N ASN A 325 -3.32 -8.03 -8.91
CA ASN A 325 -4.27 -9.15 -8.96
C ASN A 325 -4.47 -9.75 -10.36
N GLY A 326 -3.38 -9.84 -11.13
CA GLY A 326 -3.37 -10.46 -12.45
C GLY A 326 -3.87 -9.56 -13.59
N TYR A 327 -4.17 -8.29 -13.35
CA TYR A 327 -4.63 -7.33 -14.35
C TYR A 327 -3.75 -6.07 -14.36
N ARG A 328 -3.50 -5.48 -15.54
CA ARG A 328 -2.73 -4.24 -15.69
C ARG A 328 -3.41 -3.09 -14.96
N ASP A 329 -2.62 -2.29 -14.25
CA ASP A 329 -3.17 -1.13 -13.54
C ASP A 329 -3.57 -0.04 -14.55
N LEU A 330 -4.68 0.64 -14.29
CA LEU A 330 -5.14 1.77 -15.11
C LEU A 330 -4.82 3.09 -14.40
N ILE A 331 -4.49 4.11 -15.20
CA ILE A 331 -4.27 5.47 -14.71
C ILE A 331 -5.21 6.40 -15.47
N LEU A 332 -6.06 7.11 -14.73
CA LEU A 332 -7.08 7.99 -15.29
C LEU A 332 -6.92 9.41 -14.74
N GLY A 333 -7.06 10.41 -15.62
CA GLY A 333 -7.16 11.80 -15.21
C GLY A 333 -8.55 12.11 -14.65
N VAL A 334 -8.60 12.74 -13.48
CA VAL A 334 -9.83 13.25 -12.87
C VAL A 334 -9.73 14.77 -12.78
N SER A 335 -10.75 15.47 -13.27
CA SER A 335 -10.86 16.92 -13.17
C SER A 335 -12.28 17.33 -12.74
N ASP A 336 -12.39 18.47 -12.05
CA ASP A 336 -13.61 19.02 -11.45
C ASP A 336 -14.44 19.91 -12.42
N GLY A 337 -14.20 19.81 -13.73
CA GLY A 337 -14.95 20.55 -14.74
C GLY A 337 -14.26 21.81 -15.30
N GLY A 338 -12.97 22.03 -15.02
CA GLY A 338 -12.09 22.87 -15.85
C GLY A 338 -11.19 23.90 -15.12
N ILE A 339 -10.14 24.32 -15.85
CA ILE A 339 -9.03 25.25 -15.55
C ILE A 339 -7.81 24.63 -14.83
N ARG A 340 -7.97 23.55 -14.07
CA ARG A 340 -6.83 22.85 -13.45
C ARG A 340 -6.43 21.62 -14.24
N GLU A 341 -5.17 21.28 -14.13
CA GLU A 341 -4.58 20.08 -14.70
C GLU A 341 -5.19 18.83 -14.03
N PRO A 342 -5.45 17.75 -14.79
CA PRO A 342 -6.09 16.58 -14.23
C PRO A 342 -5.22 15.96 -13.13
N VAL A 343 -5.87 15.58 -12.03
CA VAL A 343 -5.24 14.74 -11.00
C VAL A 343 -5.34 13.30 -11.48
N TYR A 344 -4.21 12.67 -11.74
CA TYR A 344 -4.19 11.27 -12.15
C TYR A 344 -4.46 10.37 -10.95
N LYS A 345 -5.24 9.31 -11.17
CA LYS A 345 -5.70 8.36 -10.16
C LYS A 345 -5.31 6.95 -10.57
N TRP A 346 -4.95 6.13 -9.59
CA TRP A 346 -4.58 4.74 -9.78
C TRP A 346 -5.80 3.84 -9.62
N LEU A 347 -6.13 3.07 -10.65
CA LEU A 347 -7.18 2.05 -10.60
C LEU A 347 -6.52 0.69 -10.67
N LYS A 348 -6.44 0.05 -9.50
CA LYS A 348 -5.92 -1.31 -9.33
C LYS A 348 -7.06 -2.30 -9.35
N PHE A 349 -6.88 -3.43 -10.00
CA PHE A 349 -7.88 -4.49 -10.02
C PHE A 349 -8.01 -5.13 -8.64
N ASP A 350 -9.23 -5.24 -8.11
CA ASP A 350 -9.46 -5.73 -6.74
C ASP A 350 -9.51 -7.28 -6.63
N GLY A 351 -9.35 -7.97 -7.76
CA GLY A 351 -9.50 -9.42 -7.89
C GLY A 351 -10.82 -9.84 -8.52
N VAL A 352 -11.79 -8.93 -8.65
CA VAL A 352 -13.08 -9.15 -9.30
C VAL A 352 -13.33 -8.11 -10.41
N HIS A 353 -13.10 -6.82 -10.12
CA HIS A 353 -13.30 -5.71 -11.05
C HIS A 353 -12.36 -4.53 -10.75
N TYR A 354 -12.28 -3.55 -11.66
CA TYR A 354 -11.70 -2.25 -11.36
C TYR A 354 -12.70 -1.39 -10.56
N PRO A 355 -12.21 -0.54 -9.64
CA PRO A 355 -13.06 0.37 -8.89
C PRO A 355 -13.89 1.28 -9.81
N PRO A 356 -15.21 1.40 -9.59
CA PRO A 356 -16.12 2.03 -10.54
C PRO A 356 -16.02 3.57 -10.57
N ASN A 357 -15.35 4.19 -9.60
CA ASN A 357 -15.23 5.65 -9.52
C ASN A 357 -13.75 6.06 -9.29
N PRO A 358 -13.04 6.50 -10.34
CA PRO A 358 -11.65 6.97 -10.26
C PRO A 358 -11.42 8.04 -9.18
N SER A 359 -12.39 8.93 -8.93
CA SER A 359 -12.20 10.07 -8.03
C SER A 359 -12.00 9.66 -6.57
N ALA A 360 -12.49 8.48 -6.18
CA ALA A 360 -12.32 7.93 -4.83
C ALA A 360 -10.98 7.21 -4.64
N GLU A 361 -10.25 6.99 -5.73
CA GLU A 361 -9.02 6.20 -5.70
C GLU A 361 -7.79 7.02 -5.30
N PRO A 362 -6.70 6.35 -4.87
CA PRO A 362 -5.43 7.00 -4.57
C PRO A 362 -4.91 7.80 -5.77
N GLU A 363 -4.29 8.94 -5.48
CA GLU A 363 -3.62 9.75 -6.51
C GLU A 363 -2.40 9.02 -7.05
N TRP A 364 -2.25 9.06 -8.38
CA TRP A 364 -1.00 8.73 -9.03
C TRP A 364 0.09 9.66 -8.46
N PRO A 365 1.26 9.13 -8.06
CA PRO A 365 2.25 9.93 -7.35
C PRO A 365 2.67 11.17 -8.13
N ASN A 366 2.53 12.33 -7.50
CA ASN A 366 2.80 13.62 -8.13
C ASN A 366 4.27 13.75 -8.54
N GLY A 367 4.57 13.91 -9.84
CA GLY A 367 5.93 13.95 -10.38
C GLY A 367 6.42 12.63 -10.98
N SER A 368 5.68 11.53 -10.83
CA SER A 368 5.99 10.28 -11.54
C SER A 368 5.62 10.37 -13.02
N ARG A 369 6.51 9.89 -13.90
CA ARG A 369 6.29 9.84 -15.34
C ARG A 369 5.12 8.91 -15.64
N LEU A 370 4.15 9.38 -16.43
CA LEU A 370 3.12 8.51 -16.97
C LEU A 370 3.76 7.61 -18.03
N GLU A 371 3.82 6.32 -17.72
CA GLU A 371 4.36 5.29 -18.59
C GLU A 371 3.30 4.23 -18.86
N GLY A 372 3.17 3.83 -20.12
CA GLY A 372 2.19 2.86 -20.52
C GLY A 372 1.70 3.05 -21.95
N THR A 373 0.58 2.42 -22.24
CA THR A 373 -0.15 2.65 -23.49
C THR A 373 -1.33 3.58 -23.22
N ALA A 374 -1.32 4.77 -23.81
CA ALA A 374 -2.46 5.67 -23.80
C ALA A 374 -3.47 5.20 -24.85
N ILE A 375 -4.61 4.69 -24.40
CA ILE A 375 -5.71 4.27 -25.25
C ILE A 375 -6.78 5.36 -25.30
N LEU A 376 -7.64 5.31 -26.32
CA LEU A 376 -8.70 6.32 -26.54
C LEU A 376 -8.13 7.75 -26.65
N ALA A 377 -6.90 7.86 -27.13
CA ALA A 377 -6.09 9.08 -27.17
C ALA A 377 -6.21 9.83 -28.52
N ASP A 378 -7.41 9.87 -29.10
CA ASP A 378 -7.65 10.51 -30.39
C ASP A 378 -7.63 12.05 -30.30
N ASP A 379 -7.11 12.71 -31.34
CA ASP A 379 -6.86 14.15 -31.47
C ASP A 379 -8.12 15.01 -31.73
N GLY A 380 -9.25 14.37 -32.02
CA GLY A 380 -10.55 14.99 -32.22
C GLY A 380 -11.62 14.19 -31.48
N SER A 381 -12.25 14.81 -30.47
CA SER A 381 -13.16 14.25 -29.47
C SER A 381 -13.77 12.87 -29.77
N LEU A 382 -13.71 11.97 -28.78
CA LEU A 382 -14.49 10.71 -28.72
C LEU A 382 -16.02 10.92 -28.81
N SER A 383 -16.48 12.19 -28.88
CA SER A 383 -17.87 12.55 -29.13
C SER A 383 -18.34 12.20 -30.54
N ALA A 384 -17.43 12.06 -31.52
CA ALA A 384 -17.71 11.53 -32.86
C ALA A 384 -17.45 10.03 -32.95
N GLY A 385 -17.76 9.28 -31.89
CA GLY A 385 -17.65 7.82 -31.85
C GLY A 385 -18.60 7.11 -32.82
N ILE A 386 -18.55 5.79 -32.83
CA ILE A 386 -19.48 4.94 -33.58
C ILE A 386 -20.88 5.10 -32.96
N PRO A 387 -21.91 5.51 -33.72
CA PRO A 387 -23.27 5.58 -33.19
C PRO A 387 -23.76 4.19 -32.78
N MET A 388 -24.32 4.09 -31.57
CA MET A 388 -25.07 2.90 -31.17
C MET A 388 -26.32 2.83 -32.05
N THR A 389 -26.50 1.76 -32.83
CA THR A 389 -27.82 1.48 -33.40
C THR A 389 -28.56 0.58 -32.43
N GLY A 390 -29.83 0.85 -32.15
CA GLY A 390 -30.64 0.04 -31.24
C GLY A 390 -30.61 -1.45 -31.61
N VAL A 391 -29.69 -2.20 -31.00
CA VAL A 391 -29.62 -3.65 -31.12
C VAL A 391 -30.75 -4.18 -30.25
N ALA A 392 -31.73 -4.83 -30.87
CA ALA A 392 -32.74 -5.56 -30.13
C ALA A 392 -32.02 -6.65 -29.31
N VAL A 393 -32.11 -6.56 -27.99
CA VAL A 393 -31.80 -7.72 -27.13
C VAL A 393 -32.86 -8.77 -27.49
N PRO A 394 -32.47 -9.98 -27.94
CA PRO A 394 -33.43 -11.06 -28.09
C PRO A 394 -33.99 -11.40 -26.70
N GLU A 395 -35.32 -11.51 -26.60
CA GLU A 395 -36.03 -11.95 -25.39
C GLU A 395 -35.52 -13.31 -24.86
#